data_AF-A0A7C6JWY5-F1
#
_entry.id   AF-A0A7C6JWY5-F1
#
_cell.length_a   1.000
_cell.length_b   1.000
_cell.length_c   1.000
_cell.angle_alpha   90.00
_cell.angle_beta   90.00
_cell.angle_gamma   90.00
#
_symmetry.space_group_name_H-M   'P 1'
#
loop_
_entity.id
_entity.type
_entity.pdbx_description
1 polymer ?
#
loop_
_entity_poly.entity_id
_entity_poly.type
_entity_poly.pdbx_seq_one_letter_code
_entity_poly.pdbx_strand_id
1 'polypeptide(L)'
;MNSLVLLNGAAAGGGQSSMIITVLYVVVIGGMLYFMMIRPQRKQQKQHNALLSTLGVGDSVLTSSGMYGVVIDVMDDIVIVEFGSNKNCRIPMKKSAIVEIEKPSTEKTS
;
A
#
# COMPACT_ATOMS: atom_id res chain seq x y z
N MET A 1 40.65 -6.85 -25.31
CA MET A 1 40.34 -6.85 -23.88
C MET A 1 38.84 -6.57 -23.73
N ASN A 2 38.02 -7.61 -23.68
CA ASN A 2 36.57 -7.49 -23.55
C ASN A 2 36.07 -8.49 -22.50
N SER A 3 35.60 -7.92 -21.38
CA SER A 3 34.35 -8.24 -20.69
C SER A 3 34.10 -9.65 -20.16
N LEU A 4 33.34 -9.68 -19.07
CA LEU A 4 32.54 -10.82 -18.59
C LEU A 4 33.21 -11.77 -17.59
N VAL A 5 33.85 -11.21 -16.56
CA VAL A 5 33.84 -11.80 -15.21
C VAL A 5 32.48 -11.46 -14.55
N LEU A 6 31.39 -11.85 -15.20
CA LEU A 6 30.07 -11.89 -14.58
C LEU A 6 29.77 -13.35 -14.31
N LEU A 7 29.49 -13.63 -13.04
CA LEU A 7 28.77 -14.82 -12.61
C LEU A 7 29.61 -16.10 -12.67
N ASN A 8 30.62 -16.18 -11.80
CA ASN A 8 30.92 -17.45 -11.13
C ASN A 8 29.76 -17.77 -10.19
N GLY A 9 28.60 -18.05 -10.79
CA GLY A 9 27.45 -18.66 -10.13
C GLY A 9 27.88 -20.06 -9.75
N ALA A 10 28.03 -20.27 -8.45
CA ALA A 10 28.21 -21.60 -7.90
C ALA A 10 27.07 -22.51 -8.39
N ALA A 11 27.41 -23.46 -9.26
CA ALA A 11 26.93 -24.85 -9.21
C ALA A 11 27.52 -25.62 -10.40
N ALA A 12 28.63 -26.31 -10.12
CA ALA A 12 29.12 -27.40 -10.93
C ALA A 12 28.17 -28.62 -10.81
N GLY A 13 28.00 -29.37 -11.92
CA GLY A 13 27.88 -30.83 -11.87
C GLY A 13 26.55 -31.47 -12.29
N GLY A 14 26.55 -32.09 -13.48
CA GLY A 14 26.18 -33.50 -13.70
C GLY A 14 24.70 -33.95 -13.66
N GLY A 15 24.14 -34.27 -14.84
CA GLY A 15 23.17 -35.35 -15.13
C GLY A 15 21.87 -35.43 -14.32
N GLN A 16 20.71 -35.26 -14.97
CA GLN A 16 19.31 -35.54 -14.57
C GLN A 16 18.88 -35.34 -13.09
N SER A 17 19.56 -35.91 -12.10
CA SER A 17 19.51 -35.51 -10.67
C SER A 17 19.79 -34.02 -10.45
N SER A 18 20.71 -33.42 -11.23
CA SER A 18 21.00 -31.97 -11.18
C SER A 18 19.79 -31.11 -11.58
N MET A 19 18.96 -31.58 -12.53
CA MET A 19 17.75 -30.86 -12.95
C MET A 19 16.64 -30.92 -11.90
N ILE A 20 16.44 -32.07 -11.26
CA ILE A 20 15.44 -32.22 -10.18
C ILE A 20 15.81 -31.33 -9.00
N ILE A 21 17.08 -31.32 -8.57
CA ILE A 21 17.57 -30.47 -7.47
C ILE A 21 17.39 -28.99 -7.81
N THR A 22 17.68 -28.58 -9.05
CA THR A 22 17.52 -27.19 -9.50
C THR A 22 16.05 -26.75 -9.50
N VAL A 23 15.13 -27.56 -10.02
CA VAL A 23 13.69 -27.25 -10.02
C VAL A 23 13.16 -27.14 -8.59
N LEU A 24 13.57 -28.05 -7.70
CA LEU A 24 13.21 -28.01 -6.28
C LEU A 24 13.70 -26.72 -5.62
N TYR A 25 14.94 -26.31 -5.90
CA TYR A 25 15.52 -25.08 -5.36
C TYR A 25 14.79 -23.82 -5.86
N VAL A 26 14.43 -23.78 -7.14
CA VAL A 26 13.65 -22.67 -7.74
C VAL A 26 12.25 -22.59 -7.15
N VAL A 27 11.57 -23.72 -6.93
CA VAL A 27 10.24 -23.76 -6.30
C VAL A 27 10.30 -23.32 -4.84
N VAL A 28 11.33 -23.73 -4.10
CA VAL A 28 11.52 -23.32 -2.69
C VAL A 28 11.77 -21.81 -2.60
N ILE A 29 12.68 -21.25 -3.41
CA ILE A 29 12.95 -19.81 -3.42
C ILE A 29 11.74 -19.03 -3.93
N GLY A 30 11.10 -19.47 -5.02
CA GLY A 30 9.91 -18.83 -5.58
C GLY A 30 8.74 -18.85 -4.60
N GLY A 31 8.51 -19.97 -3.92
CA GLY A 31 7.51 -20.11 -2.88
C GLY A 31 7.80 -19.25 -1.66
N MET A 32 9.07 -19.18 -1.24
CA MET A 32 9.50 -18.34 -0.11
C MET A 32 9.35 -16.85 -0.42
N LEU A 33 9.76 -16.39 -1.61
CA LEU A 33 9.57 -15.01 -2.05
C LEU A 33 8.08 -14.65 -2.21
N TYR A 34 7.27 -15.55 -2.76
CA TYR A 34 5.82 -15.37 -2.85
C TYR A 34 5.18 -15.24 -1.45
N PHE A 35 5.53 -16.12 -0.52
CA PHE A 35 5.03 -16.09 0.84
C PHE A 35 5.49 -14.83 1.59
N MET A 36 6.74 -14.44 1.40
CA MET A 36 7.31 -13.24 2.02
C MET A 36 6.72 -11.95 1.44
N MET A 37 6.25 -11.91 0.19
CA MET A 37 5.60 -10.73 -0.41
C MET A 37 4.09 -10.66 -0.12
N ILE A 38 3.39 -11.80 -0.10
CA ILE A 38 1.93 -11.81 0.10
C ILE A 38 1.53 -11.50 1.55
N ARG A 39 2.36 -11.92 2.52
CA ARG A 39 2.15 -11.64 3.95
C ARG A 39 2.20 -10.14 4.29
N PRO A 40 3.21 -9.35 3.87
CA PRO A 40 3.24 -7.91 4.11
C PRO A 40 2.14 -7.18 3.34
N GLN A 41 1.82 -7.58 2.11
CA GLN A 41 0.72 -6.97 1.35
C GLN A 41 -0.62 -7.09 2.08
N ARG A 42 -0.96 -8.29 2.58
CA ARG A 42 -2.19 -8.49 3.37
C ARG A 42 -2.21 -7.65 4.64
N LYS A 43 -1.06 -7.42 5.28
CA LYS A 43 -0.96 -6.58 6.49
C LYS A 43 -1.20 -5.11 6.16
N GLN A 44 -0.61 -4.60 5.09
CA GLN A 44 -0.80 -3.21 4.64
C GLN A 44 -2.25 -2.96 4.21
N GLN A 45 -2.87 -3.88 3.48
CA GLN A 45 -4.26 -3.72 3.04
C GLN A 45 -5.25 -3.72 4.21
N LYS A 46 -5.02 -4.56 5.23
CA LYS A 46 -5.80 -4.54 6.48
C LYS A 46 -5.63 -3.23 7.24
N GLN A 47 -4.41 -2.71 7.32
CA GLN A 47 -4.14 -1.42 7.97
C GLN A 47 -4.82 -0.26 7.24
N HIS A 48 -4.77 -0.25 5.91
CA HIS A 48 -5.45 0.76 5.10
C HIS A 48 -6.97 0.70 5.29
N ASN A 49 -7.57 -0.48 5.24
CA ASN A 49 -9.01 -0.64 5.49
C ASN A 49 -9.40 -0.23 6.91
N ALA A 50 -8.56 -0.51 7.91
CA ALA A 50 -8.79 -0.06 9.27
C ALA A 50 -8.74 1.47 9.39
N LEU A 51 -7.80 2.13 8.71
CA LEU A 51 -7.72 3.59 8.66
C LEU A 51 -8.98 4.20 8.03
N LEU A 52 -9.45 3.64 6.90
CA LEU A 52 -10.69 4.05 6.25
C LEU A 52 -11.95 3.85 7.12
N SER A 53 -11.95 2.87 8.03
CA SER A 53 -13.06 2.66 8.97
C SER A 53 -13.12 3.71 10.09
N THR A 54 -12.01 4.40 10.36
CA THR A 54 -11.95 5.44 11.41
C THR A 54 -12.34 6.82 10.91
N LEU A 55 -12.62 6.95 9.62
CA LEU A 55 -12.96 8.19 8.94
C LEU A 55 -14.39 8.62 9.28
N GLY A 56 -14.53 9.84 9.79
CA GLY A 56 -15.81 10.45 10.14
C GLY A 56 -16.05 11.78 9.42
N VAL A 57 -17.28 12.26 9.52
CA VAL A 57 -17.64 13.62 9.10
C VAL A 57 -16.96 14.63 10.03
N GLY A 58 -16.34 15.65 9.45
CA GLY A 58 -15.58 16.68 10.15
C GLY A 58 -14.07 16.43 10.19
N ASP A 59 -13.59 15.26 9.75
CA ASP A 59 -12.16 14.97 9.69
C ASP A 59 -11.48 15.74 8.54
N SER A 60 -10.29 16.25 8.81
CA SER A 60 -9.39 16.76 7.78
C SER A 60 -8.67 15.58 7.13
N VAL A 61 -8.63 15.52 5.81
CA VAL A 61 -8.05 14.39 5.08
C VAL A 61 -7.04 14.85 4.05
N LEU A 62 -5.95 14.10 3.95
CA LEU A 62 -4.98 14.22 2.87
C LEU A 62 -5.30 13.19 1.79
N THR A 63 -5.57 13.69 0.60
CA THR A 63 -5.78 12.85 -0.59
C THR A 63 -4.45 12.42 -1.20
N SER A 64 -4.49 11.33 -1.98
CA SER A 64 -3.31 10.80 -2.69
C SER A 64 -2.68 11.77 -3.69
N SER A 65 -3.41 12.79 -4.12
CA SER A 65 -2.92 13.88 -4.99
C SER A 65 -2.31 15.05 -4.22
N GLY A 66 -2.20 14.97 -2.89
CA GLY A 66 -1.64 16.02 -2.04
C GLY A 66 -2.60 17.16 -1.70
N MET A 67 -3.91 16.98 -1.93
CA MET A 67 -4.91 17.99 -1.56
C MET A 67 -5.45 17.72 -0.16
N TYR A 68 -5.60 18.78 0.63
CA TYR A 68 -6.27 18.77 1.93
C TYR A 68 -7.70 19.23 1.80
N GLY A 69 -8.61 18.55 2.48
CA GLY A 69 -10.01 18.94 2.57
C GLY A 69 -10.69 18.39 3.82
N VAL A 70 -11.93 18.80 4.05
CA VAL A 70 -12.72 18.37 5.19
C VAL A 70 -13.83 17.45 4.72
N VAL A 71 -13.97 16.30 5.37
CA VAL A 71 -15.04 15.34 5.06
C VAL A 71 -16.37 15.91 5.56
N ILE A 72 -17.34 16.05 4.66
CA ILE A 72 -18.69 16.54 4.99
C ILE A 72 -19.73 15.43 4.97
N ASP A 73 -19.46 14.34 4.25
CA ASP A 73 -20.34 13.18 4.19
C ASP A 73 -19.52 11.92 3.87
N VAL A 74 -19.95 10.80 4.44
CA VAL A 74 -19.27 9.50 4.33
C VAL A 74 -20.29 8.47 3.92
N MET A 75 -20.16 7.97 2.69
CA MET A 75 -20.91 6.81 2.20
C MET A 75 -20.02 5.56 2.29
N ASP A 76 -20.49 4.42 1.79
CA ASP A 76 -19.75 3.16 1.87
C ASP A 76 -18.39 3.24 1.16
N ASP A 77 -18.41 3.43 -0.16
CA ASP A 77 -17.20 3.49 -1.00
C ASP A 77 -16.75 4.92 -1.37
N ILE A 78 -17.65 5.89 -1.20
CA ILE A 78 -17.46 7.28 -1.60
C ILE A 78 -17.51 8.18 -0.37
N VAL A 79 -16.68 9.21 -0.36
CA VAL A 79 -16.72 10.31 0.61
C VAL A 79 -16.90 11.61 -0.14
N ILE A 80 -17.62 12.55 0.45
CA ILE A 80 -17.72 13.91 -0.06
C ILE A 80 -16.79 14.78 0.77
N VAL A 81 -15.81 15.37 0.08
CA VAL A 81 -14.82 16.23 0.69
C VAL A 81 -15.03 17.66 0.20
N GLU A 82 -15.03 18.58 1.13
CA GLU A 82 -15.07 20.01 0.88
C GLU A 82 -13.64 20.57 0.81
N PHE A 83 -13.34 21.31 -0.25
CA PHE A 83 -12.01 21.84 -0.51
C PHE A 83 -11.97 23.37 -0.43
N GLY A 84 -10.98 23.88 0.32
CA GLY A 84 -10.70 25.31 0.43
C GLY A 84 -11.73 26.09 1.23
N SER A 85 -11.69 27.42 1.13
CA SER A 85 -12.54 28.33 1.93
C SER A 85 -13.97 28.47 1.36
N ASN A 86 -14.25 27.89 0.19
CA ASN A 86 -15.55 27.99 -0.47
C ASN A 86 -16.42 26.78 -0.12
N LYS A 87 -17.45 27.02 0.68
CA LYS A 87 -18.39 26.00 1.18
C LYS A 87 -19.25 25.30 0.11
N ASN A 88 -19.14 25.73 -1.15
CA ASN A 88 -19.85 25.12 -2.27
C ASN A 88 -18.99 24.12 -3.07
N CYS A 89 -17.70 23.96 -2.75
CA CYS A 89 -16.83 23.04 -3.47
C CYS A 89 -16.85 21.65 -2.83
N ARG A 90 -17.87 20.85 -3.18
CA ARG A 90 -18.06 19.48 -2.68
C ARG A 90 -17.70 18.49 -3.76
N ILE A 91 -16.62 17.74 -3.55
CA ILE A 91 -16.11 16.79 -4.54
C ILE A 91 -16.26 15.37 -3.99
N PRO A 92 -17.05 14.50 -4.64
CA PRO A 92 -17.09 13.09 -4.28
C PRO A 92 -15.79 12.41 -4.73
N MET A 93 -15.20 11.63 -3.83
CA MET A 93 -14.01 10.83 -4.11
C MET A 93 -14.13 9.45 -3.48
N LYS A 94 -13.31 8.50 -3.93
CA LYS A 94 -13.26 7.17 -3.33
C LYS A 94 -12.58 7.23 -1.97
N LYS A 95 -13.06 6.46 -0.98
CA LYS A 95 -12.35 6.28 0.30
C LYS A 95 -10.90 5.86 0.11
N SER A 96 -10.63 5.00 -0.87
CA SER A 96 -9.27 4.52 -1.19
C SER A 96 -8.30 5.63 -1.63
N ALA A 97 -8.78 6.83 -1.95
CA ALA A 97 -7.94 7.97 -2.32
C ALA A 97 -7.41 8.74 -1.09
N ILE A 98 -7.80 8.34 0.12
CA ILE A 98 -7.39 8.99 1.37
C ILE A 98 -6.15 8.30 1.91
N VAL A 99 -5.11 9.09 2.11
CA VAL A 99 -3.80 8.62 2.58
C VAL A 99 -3.62 8.88 4.06
N GLU A 100 -4.15 10.01 4.55
CA GLU A 100 -4.01 10.43 5.94
C GLU A 100 -5.30 11.07 6.44
N ILE A 101 -5.60 10.86 7.71
CA ILE A 101 -6.76 11.42 8.41
C ILE A 101 -6.23 12.19 9.60
N GLU A 102 -6.36 13.51 9.54
CA GLU A 102 -6.15 14.41 10.66
C GLU A 102 -7.50 14.61 11.35
N LYS A 103 -7.68 13.93 12.48
CA LYS A 103 -8.82 14.21 13.34
C LYS A 103 -8.63 15.61 13.90
N PRO A 104 -9.63 16.51 13.84
CA PRO A 104 -9.56 17.79 14.51
C PRO A 104 -9.44 17.51 16.00
N SER A 105 -8.21 17.48 16.51
CA SER A 105 -7.95 17.48 17.93
C SER A 105 -8.50 18.78 18.46
N THR A 106 -9.51 18.66 19.33
CA THR A 106 -9.70 19.58 20.45
C THR A 106 -8.40 19.62 21.26
N GLU A 107 -7.42 20.34 20.76
CA GLU A 107 -6.17 20.71 21.43
C GLU A 107 -5.97 22.22 21.20
N LYS A 108 -6.97 22.98 21.66
CA LYS A 108 -6.72 24.27 22.29
C LYS A 108 -7.14 24.12 23.74
N THR A 109 -6.28 24.59 24.64
CA THR A 109 -6.40 24.59 26.12
C THR A 109 -5.76 23.34 26.75
N SER A 110 -4.64 23.42 27.47
CA SER A 110 -4.22 24.48 28.42
C SER A 110 -2.70 24.64 28.52
#